data_AF-H1VTT9-F1
#
_entry.id   AF-H1VTT9-F1
#
_cell.length_a   1.000
_cell.length_b   1.000
_cell.length_c   1.000
_cell.angle_alpha   90.00
_cell.angle_beta   90.00
_cell.angle_gamma   90.00
#
_symmetry.space_group_name_H-M   'P 1'
#
loop_
_entity.id
_entity.type
_entity.pdbx_description
1 polymer ?
#
loop_
_entity_poly.entity_id
_entity_poly.type
_entity_poly.pdbx_seq_one_letter_code
_entity_poly.pdbx_strand_id
1 'polypeptide(L)'
;MSYNPRMSIIPPTQTQSRTRKKEDEADAFMRLPDKEIVGCITDIGIPFTVADLQKPNPLQVQMIFEWFAELLLNATRDTVEPAMRAAAEDICGEYSDVVPPDTRNLMGFYVSLRGLLAECGVQDFSFNDLYKPSYDRLVKIFSYLINFVRFRESQTSVIDEHFNRAETTKSRIESLYSENQEMESRLVDMKRNRKAMEAQVREKTTRNEELKQRLLELRRNQERVAARLEDAKEKQTHGVGV
;
A
#
# COMPACT_ATOMS: atom_id res chain seq x y z
N MET A 1 -38.88 58.02 8.03
CA MET A 1 -37.82 57.00 8.15
C MET A 1 -36.86 57.20 7.00
N SER A 2 -35.71 57.82 7.26
CA SER A 2 -34.66 58.07 6.26
C SER A 2 -33.78 56.83 6.13
N TYR A 3 -33.90 56.14 5.00
CA TYR A 3 -33.04 55.01 4.66
C TYR A 3 -31.72 55.53 4.08
N ASN A 4 -30.60 55.10 4.64
CA ASN A 4 -29.26 55.59 4.30
C ASN A 4 -28.47 54.46 3.62
N PRO A 5 -28.29 54.44 2.28
CA PRO A 5 -27.57 53.37 1.61
C PRO A 5 -26.10 53.74 1.50
N ARG A 6 -25.29 53.40 2.53
CA ARG A 6 -23.84 53.33 2.36
C ARG A 6 -23.47 51.98 1.72
N MET A 7 -23.62 51.89 0.40
CA MET A 7 -22.93 50.89 -0.41
C MET A 7 -21.45 51.25 -0.46
N SER A 8 -20.60 50.43 0.17
CA SER A 8 -19.15 50.53 0.08
C SER A 8 -18.71 50.14 -1.34
N ILE A 9 -18.51 51.14 -2.20
CA ILE A 9 -17.81 50.98 -3.47
C ILE A 9 -16.32 50.97 -3.14
N ILE A 10 -15.77 49.82 -2.77
CA ILE A 10 -14.32 49.62 -2.78
C ILE A 10 -13.92 49.46 -4.25
N PRO A 11 -13.08 50.33 -4.82
CA PRO A 11 -12.63 50.19 -6.20
C PRO A 11 -11.91 48.85 -6.38
N PRO A 12 -12.25 48.02 -7.40
CA PRO A 12 -11.60 46.72 -7.64
C PRO A 12 -10.09 46.82 -7.92
N THR A 13 -9.59 48.02 -8.16
CA THR A 13 -8.16 48.31 -8.39
C THR A 13 -7.32 48.25 -7.12
N GLN A 14 -7.87 48.61 -5.94
CA GLN A 14 -7.09 48.58 -4.69
C GLN A 14 -6.83 47.15 -4.20
N THR A 15 -7.79 46.24 -4.35
CA THR A 15 -7.62 44.84 -3.95
C THR A 15 -6.61 44.12 -4.86
N GLN A 16 -6.70 44.26 -6.19
CA GLN A 16 -5.73 43.66 -7.12
C GLN A 16 -4.30 44.15 -6.92
N SER A 17 -4.10 45.44 -6.62
CA SER A 17 -2.75 45.98 -6.38
C SER A 17 -2.08 45.36 -5.14
N ARG A 18 -2.89 45.02 -4.13
CA ARG A 18 -2.41 44.47 -2.87
C ARG A 18 -2.11 42.97 -2.97
N THR A 19 -2.87 42.22 -3.78
CA THR A 19 -2.56 40.80 -4.09
C THR A 19 -1.30 40.68 -4.91
N ARG A 20 -1.14 41.48 -5.98
CA ARG A 20 0.10 41.49 -6.79
C ARG A 20 1.33 41.82 -5.96
N LYS A 21 1.26 42.85 -5.12
CA LYS A 21 2.38 43.20 -4.23
C LYS A 21 2.76 42.05 -3.27
N LYS A 22 1.79 41.27 -2.79
CA LYS A 22 2.03 40.12 -1.92
C LYS A 22 2.65 38.94 -2.70
N GLU A 23 2.23 38.71 -3.94
CA GLU A 23 2.83 37.73 -4.84
C GLU A 23 4.28 38.10 -5.18
N ASP A 24 4.55 39.37 -5.47
CA ASP A 24 5.91 39.86 -5.75
C ASP A 24 6.86 39.71 -4.54
N GLU A 25 6.37 39.95 -3.32
CA GLU A 25 7.14 39.74 -2.09
C GLU A 25 7.43 38.26 -1.82
N ALA A 26 6.46 37.37 -2.06
CA ALA A 26 6.64 35.93 -1.94
C ALA A 26 7.63 35.39 -3.01
N ASP A 27 7.49 35.86 -4.25
CA ASP A 27 8.39 35.52 -5.36
C ASP A 27 9.83 35.95 -5.06
N ALA A 28 10.02 37.14 -4.46
CA ALA A 28 11.34 37.62 -4.07
C ALA A 28 11.98 36.77 -2.97
N PHE A 29 11.20 36.28 -2.01
CA PHE A 29 11.69 35.40 -0.95
C PHE A 29 12.06 34.01 -1.48
N MET A 30 11.29 33.50 -2.43
CA MET A 30 11.48 32.16 -2.97
C MET A 30 12.57 32.08 -4.04
N ARG A 31 12.97 33.20 -4.66
CA ARG A 31 14.00 33.22 -5.71
C ARG A 31 15.38 32.83 -5.18
N LEU A 32 16.01 31.88 -5.87
CA LEU A 32 17.39 31.46 -5.62
C LEU A 32 18.35 32.18 -6.58
N PRO A 33 19.62 32.39 -6.17
CA PRO A 33 20.65 32.90 -7.06
C PRO A 33 21.01 31.90 -8.16
N ASP A 34 21.34 32.39 -9.36
CA ASP A 34 21.64 31.56 -10.54
C ASP A 34 22.65 30.44 -10.27
N LYS A 35 23.72 30.74 -9.52
CA LYS A 35 24.76 29.77 -9.19
C LYS A 35 24.23 28.60 -8.37
N GLU A 36 23.27 28.86 -7.50
CA GLU A 36 22.65 27.83 -6.66
C GLU A 36 21.69 26.97 -7.46
N ILE A 37 20.88 27.58 -8.34
CA ILE A 37 20.01 26.86 -9.28
C ILE A 37 20.86 25.93 -10.15
N VAL A 38 21.93 26.48 -10.73
CA VAL A 38 22.86 25.73 -11.59
C VAL A 38 23.55 24.61 -10.83
N GLY A 39 24.00 24.87 -9.60
CA GLY A 39 24.57 23.84 -8.72
C GLY A 39 23.60 22.68 -8.51
N CYS A 40 22.37 22.98 -8.08
CA CYS A 40 21.36 21.94 -7.84
C CYS A 40 21.04 21.13 -9.11
N ILE A 41 20.93 21.76 -10.27
CA ILE A 41 20.69 21.05 -11.55
C ILE A 41 21.91 20.22 -11.97
N THR A 42 23.12 20.67 -11.66
CA THR A 42 24.33 19.89 -11.94
C THR A 42 24.45 18.68 -11.01
N ASP A 43 24.06 18.83 -9.74
CA ASP A 43 24.10 17.78 -8.73
C ASP A 43 23.16 16.60 -9.05
N ILE A 44 22.07 16.85 -9.77
CA ILE A 44 21.17 15.79 -10.28
C ILE A 44 21.74 15.06 -11.52
N GLY A 45 22.92 15.44 -11.99
CA GLY A 45 23.65 14.78 -13.08
C GLY A 45 23.41 15.37 -14.47
N ILE A 46 22.70 16.50 -14.58
CA ILE A 46 22.51 17.20 -15.86
C ILE A 46 23.54 18.33 -15.97
N PRO A 47 24.49 18.27 -16.92
CA PRO A 47 25.43 19.37 -17.12
C PRO A 47 24.67 20.65 -17.45
N PHE A 48 24.76 21.65 -16.59
CA PHE A 48 24.04 22.91 -16.72
C PHE A 48 24.93 24.05 -16.23
N THR A 49 24.91 25.18 -16.93
CA THR A 49 25.73 26.34 -16.61
C THR A 49 24.88 27.60 -16.44
N VAL A 50 25.48 28.66 -15.87
CA VAL A 50 24.82 29.97 -15.78
C VAL A 50 24.49 30.52 -17.18
N ALA A 51 25.32 30.22 -18.18
CA ALA A 51 25.05 30.63 -19.56
C ALA A 51 23.82 29.90 -20.13
N ASP A 52 23.65 28.61 -19.81
CA ASP A 52 22.48 27.84 -20.20
C ASP A 52 21.22 28.35 -19.49
N LEU A 53 21.31 28.78 -18.22
CA LEU A 53 20.18 29.40 -17.53
C LEU A 53 19.79 30.74 -18.17
N GLN A 54 20.77 31.58 -18.51
CA GLN A 54 20.55 32.90 -19.14
C GLN A 54 20.04 32.78 -20.59
N LYS A 55 20.47 31.74 -21.30
CA LYS A 55 20.06 31.43 -22.68
C LYS A 55 19.58 29.98 -22.76
N PRO A 56 18.36 29.71 -22.26
CA PRO A 56 17.88 28.34 -22.10
C PRO A 56 17.62 27.63 -23.42
N ASN A 57 18.20 26.44 -23.53
CA ASN A 57 17.91 25.51 -24.60
C ASN A 57 16.63 24.72 -24.27
N PRO A 58 15.57 24.78 -25.10
CA PRO A 58 14.32 24.05 -24.87
C PRO A 58 14.51 22.55 -24.59
N LEU A 59 15.43 21.88 -25.29
CA LEU A 59 15.64 20.45 -25.12
C LEU A 59 16.22 20.11 -23.73
N GLN A 60 17.21 20.88 -23.30
CA GLN A 60 17.84 20.70 -21.98
C GLN A 60 16.85 21.02 -20.85
N VAL A 61 16.02 22.06 -21.04
CA VAL A 61 14.97 22.42 -20.08
C VAL A 61 13.92 21.32 -19.96
N GLN A 62 13.50 20.72 -21.07
CA GLN A 62 12.57 19.60 -21.07
C GLN A 62 13.15 18.39 -20.33
N MET A 63 14.43 18.05 -20.54
CA MET A 63 15.11 17.00 -19.79
C MET A 63 15.11 17.26 -18.27
N ILE A 64 15.35 18.50 -17.86
CA ILE A 64 15.33 18.89 -16.43
C ILE A 64 13.92 18.71 -15.85
N PHE A 65 12.89 19.16 -16.56
CA PHE A 65 11.50 18.98 -16.11
C PHE A 65 11.08 17.51 -16.08
N GLU A 66 11.51 16.71 -17.05
CA GLU A 66 11.25 15.27 -17.08
C GLU A 66 11.84 14.58 -15.87
N TRP A 67 13.08 14.90 -15.52
CA TRP A 67 13.72 14.39 -14.32
C TRP A 67 12.95 14.75 -13.03
N PHE A 68 12.49 16.00 -12.90
CA PHE A 68 11.71 16.40 -11.73
C PHE A 68 10.33 15.72 -11.66
N ALA A 69 9.67 15.53 -12.80
CA ALA A 69 8.41 14.80 -12.85
C ALA A 69 8.59 13.33 -12.48
N GLU A 70 9.68 12.70 -12.92
CA GLU A 70 10.03 11.33 -12.53
C GLU A 70 10.32 11.25 -11.02
N LEU A 71 11.14 12.16 -10.47
CA LEU A 71 11.50 12.16 -9.05
C LEU A 71 10.29 12.40 -8.12
N LEU A 72 9.40 13.32 -8.50
CA LEU A 72 8.34 13.80 -7.61
C LEU A 72 7.00 13.11 -7.82
N LEU A 73 6.71 12.66 -9.04
CA LEU A 73 5.43 12.06 -9.41
C LEU A 73 5.55 10.60 -9.89
N ASN A 74 6.76 10.07 -10.03
CA ASN A 74 7.02 8.80 -10.74
C ASN A 74 6.38 8.80 -12.15
N ALA A 75 6.31 9.98 -12.77
CA ALA A 75 5.78 10.16 -14.11
C ALA A 75 6.89 9.91 -15.12
N THR A 76 6.81 8.78 -15.83
CA THR A 76 7.72 8.42 -16.91
C THR A 76 6.92 8.18 -18.18
N ARG A 77 7.60 8.07 -19.32
CA ARG A 77 6.97 7.72 -20.59
C ARG A 77 6.12 6.45 -20.48
N ASP A 78 6.60 5.46 -19.76
CA ASP A 78 5.93 4.16 -19.59
C ASP A 78 4.69 4.22 -18.69
N THR A 79 4.64 5.17 -17.75
CA THR A 79 3.45 5.36 -16.90
C THR A 79 2.42 6.27 -17.55
N VAL A 80 2.85 7.26 -18.35
CA VAL A 80 1.97 8.21 -19.03
C VAL A 80 1.36 7.63 -20.31
N GLU A 81 2.15 6.91 -21.12
CA GLU A 81 1.71 6.46 -22.44
C GLU A 81 0.45 5.56 -22.40
N PRO A 82 0.32 4.55 -21.52
CA PRO A 82 -0.88 3.71 -21.47
C PRO A 82 -2.14 4.51 -21.12
N ALA A 83 -2.04 5.42 -20.14
CA ALA A 83 -3.16 6.26 -19.74
C ALA A 83 -3.58 7.22 -20.85
N MET A 84 -2.61 7.84 -21.53
CA MET A 84 -2.88 8.75 -22.65
C MET A 84 -3.42 8.03 -23.89
N ARG A 85 -2.96 6.80 -24.16
CA ARG A 85 -3.52 5.96 -25.23
C ARG A 85 -4.98 5.62 -24.95
N ALA A 86 -5.28 5.13 -23.75
CA ALA A 86 -6.65 4.80 -23.36
C ALA A 86 -7.58 6.02 -23.44
N ALA A 87 -7.12 7.19 -22.99
CA ALA A 87 -7.89 8.44 -23.10
C ALA A 87 -8.14 8.85 -24.56
N ALA A 88 -7.15 8.68 -25.45
CA ALA A 88 -7.32 8.98 -26.87
C ALA A 88 -8.31 8.02 -27.54
N GLU A 89 -8.28 6.74 -27.20
CA GLU A 89 -9.24 5.74 -27.68
C GLU A 89 -10.67 6.03 -27.18
N ASP A 90 -10.82 6.45 -25.93
CA ASP A 90 -12.13 6.79 -25.36
C ASP A 90 -12.75 8.06 -25.99
N ILE A 91 -11.93 9.09 -26.24
CA ILE A 91 -12.40 10.37 -26.78
C ILE A 91 -12.56 10.33 -28.30
N CYS A 92 -11.60 9.75 -29.02
CA CYS A 92 -11.53 9.80 -30.48
C CYS A 92 -11.98 8.50 -31.15
N GLY A 93 -12.17 7.39 -30.40
CA GLY A 93 -12.62 6.11 -30.94
C GLY A 93 -11.72 5.61 -32.07
N GLU A 94 -12.33 5.32 -33.22
CA GLU A 94 -11.65 4.87 -34.45
C GLU A 94 -10.65 5.90 -35.02
N TYR A 95 -10.68 7.15 -34.55
CA TYR A 95 -9.79 8.23 -34.96
C TYR A 95 -8.69 8.53 -33.92
N SER A 96 -8.39 7.59 -33.02
CA SER A 96 -7.36 7.76 -31.97
C SER A 96 -5.96 8.09 -32.50
N ASP A 97 -5.67 7.74 -33.76
CA ASP A 97 -4.40 8.05 -34.44
C ASP A 97 -4.29 9.51 -34.94
N VAL A 98 -5.38 10.29 -34.90
CA VAL A 98 -5.36 11.72 -35.30
C VAL A 98 -4.41 12.54 -34.43
N VAL A 99 -4.23 12.14 -33.16
CA VAL A 99 -3.23 12.74 -32.27
C VAL A 99 -2.03 11.79 -32.19
N PRO A 100 -0.86 12.18 -32.73
CA PRO A 100 0.33 11.33 -32.69
C PRO A 100 0.71 10.93 -31.25
N PRO A 101 1.27 9.73 -31.05
CA PRO A 101 1.69 9.25 -29.73
C PRO A 101 2.56 10.23 -28.95
N ASP A 102 3.51 10.88 -29.62
CA ASP A 102 4.40 11.84 -28.97
C ASP A 102 3.66 13.08 -28.47
N THR A 103 2.70 13.58 -29.25
CA THR A 103 1.87 14.74 -28.87
C THR A 103 0.98 14.43 -27.67
N ARG A 104 0.31 13.27 -27.65
CA ARG A 104 -0.53 12.88 -26.51
C ARG A 104 0.29 12.62 -25.24
N ASN A 105 1.46 11.99 -25.37
CA ASN A 105 2.33 11.71 -24.23
C ASN A 105 2.88 13.01 -23.62
N LEU A 106 3.28 13.96 -24.47
CA LEU A 106 3.66 15.30 -24.04
C LEU A 106 2.51 16.02 -23.32
N MET A 107 1.28 15.91 -23.82
CA MET A 107 0.11 16.50 -23.16
C MET A 107 -0.13 15.89 -21.78
N GLY A 108 -0.05 14.57 -21.65
CA GLY A 108 -0.15 13.88 -20.36
C GLY A 108 0.94 14.33 -19.38
N PHE A 109 2.18 14.39 -19.86
CA PHE A 109 3.32 14.89 -19.11
C PHE A 109 3.13 16.35 -18.65
N TYR A 110 2.66 17.23 -19.53
CA TYR A 110 2.38 18.62 -19.23
C TYR A 110 1.31 18.79 -18.14
N VAL A 111 0.24 17.97 -18.18
CA VAL A 111 -0.80 17.99 -17.14
C VAL A 111 -0.22 17.62 -15.78
N SER A 112 0.61 16.58 -15.72
CA SER A 112 1.30 16.18 -14.49
C SER A 112 2.22 17.28 -13.96
N LEU A 113 3.07 17.87 -14.81
CA LEU A 113 3.93 19.00 -14.44
C LEU A 113 3.13 20.20 -13.92
N ARG A 114 2.01 20.53 -14.58
CA ARG A 114 1.17 21.65 -14.16
C ARG A 114 0.58 21.41 -12.78
N GLY A 115 0.15 20.18 -12.48
CA GLY A 115 -0.31 19.81 -11.15
C GLY A 115 0.79 19.98 -10.10
N LEU A 116 1.98 19.43 -10.36
CA LEU A 116 3.14 19.58 -9.49
C LEU A 116 3.52 21.05 -9.24
N LEU A 117 3.60 21.84 -10.30
CA LEU A 117 3.99 23.24 -10.19
C LEU A 117 2.95 24.08 -9.47
N ALA A 118 1.66 23.75 -9.60
CA ALA A 118 0.61 24.38 -8.81
C ALA A 118 0.81 24.13 -7.30
N GLU A 119 1.16 22.90 -6.90
CA GLU A 119 1.49 22.55 -5.50
C GLU A 119 2.78 23.25 -5.03
N CYS A 120 3.74 23.47 -5.93
CA CYS A 120 4.93 24.26 -5.62
C CYS A 120 4.61 25.76 -5.43
N GLY A 121 3.48 26.25 -5.94
CA GLY A 121 3.06 27.66 -5.88
C GLY A 121 3.14 28.42 -7.22
N VAL A 122 3.42 27.74 -8.33
CA VAL A 122 3.44 28.30 -9.70
C VAL A 122 2.16 27.90 -10.43
N GLN A 123 1.18 28.81 -10.50
CA GLN A 123 -0.14 28.51 -11.07
C GLN A 123 -0.25 28.75 -12.58
N ASP A 124 0.69 29.49 -13.16
CA ASP A 124 0.67 29.98 -14.54
C ASP A 124 1.69 29.26 -15.43
N PHE A 125 2.02 28.01 -15.13
CA PHE A 125 2.86 27.18 -16.01
C PHE A 125 2.21 26.99 -17.38
N SER A 126 3.02 27.08 -18.43
CA SER A 126 2.56 27.10 -19.82
C SER A 126 3.52 26.33 -20.74
N PHE A 127 3.06 25.98 -21.94
CA PHE A 127 3.93 25.35 -22.96
C PHE A 127 5.11 26.23 -23.40
N ASN A 128 5.00 27.56 -23.27
CA ASN A 128 6.12 28.44 -23.58
C ASN A 128 7.32 28.16 -22.66
N ASP A 129 7.09 27.73 -21.43
CA ASP A 129 8.16 27.40 -20.49
C ASP A 129 8.96 26.16 -20.90
N LEU A 130 8.40 25.33 -21.78
CA LEU A 130 9.05 24.15 -22.35
C LEU A 130 9.67 24.41 -23.73
N TYR A 131 9.00 25.18 -24.59
CA TYR A 131 9.42 25.36 -25.99
C TYR A 131 10.15 26.67 -26.27
N LYS A 132 9.86 27.70 -25.48
CA LYS A 132 10.46 29.03 -25.59
C LYS A 132 10.77 29.56 -24.18
N PRO A 133 11.56 28.80 -23.39
CA PRO A 133 11.86 29.19 -22.04
C PRO A 133 12.51 30.57 -22.01
N SER A 134 12.15 31.37 -21.01
CA SER A 134 12.83 32.63 -20.72
C SER A 134 13.56 32.52 -19.40
N TYR A 135 14.67 33.24 -19.29
CA TYR A 135 15.49 33.26 -18.07
C TYR A 135 14.65 33.56 -16.82
N ASP A 136 13.87 34.64 -16.82
CA ASP A 136 13.09 35.04 -15.65
C ASP A 136 12.05 34.00 -15.23
N ARG A 137 11.41 33.34 -16.21
CA ARG A 137 10.45 32.27 -15.94
C ARG A 137 11.13 31.06 -15.33
N LEU A 138 12.24 30.61 -15.92
CA LEU A 138 12.96 29.44 -15.42
C LEU A 138 13.55 29.68 -14.03
N VAL A 139 14.12 30.84 -13.77
CA VAL A 139 14.64 31.19 -12.44
C VAL A 139 13.52 31.08 -11.41
N LYS A 140 12.34 31.65 -11.69
CA LYS A 140 11.18 31.52 -10.80
C LYS A 140 10.79 30.05 -10.61
N ILE A 141 10.55 29.33 -11.70
CA ILE A 141 10.05 27.95 -11.65
C ILE A 141 11.03 27.03 -10.92
N PHE A 142 12.31 27.04 -11.30
CA PHE A 142 13.33 26.20 -10.66
C PHE A 142 13.55 26.57 -9.20
N SER A 143 13.50 27.85 -8.83
CA SER A 143 13.62 28.23 -7.43
C SER A 143 12.49 27.64 -6.57
N TYR A 144 11.25 27.74 -7.07
CA TYR A 144 10.09 27.17 -6.38
C TYR A 144 10.19 25.65 -6.26
N LEU A 145 10.60 25.00 -7.34
CA LEU A 145 10.69 23.54 -7.40
C LEU A 145 11.84 23.00 -6.52
N ILE A 146 13.02 23.63 -6.55
CA ILE A 146 14.15 23.28 -5.67
C ILE A 146 13.77 23.47 -4.20
N ASN A 147 13.11 24.57 -3.85
CA ASN A 147 12.65 24.80 -2.48
C ASN A 147 11.60 23.77 -2.05
N PHE A 148 10.70 23.36 -2.95
CA PHE A 148 9.76 22.27 -2.69
C PHE A 148 10.48 20.94 -2.41
N VAL A 149 11.48 20.59 -3.22
CA VAL A 149 12.31 19.38 -3.00
C VAL A 149 12.99 19.45 -1.63
N ARG A 150 13.64 20.57 -1.30
CA ARG A 150 14.29 20.78 0.02
C ARG A 150 13.31 20.64 1.18
N PHE A 151 12.11 21.20 1.03
CA PHE A 151 11.06 21.07 2.02
C PHE A 151 10.65 19.60 2.18
N ARG A 152 10.40 18.89 1.08
CA ARG A 152 10.09 17.45 1.11
C ARG A 152 11.18 16.65 1.80
N GLU A 153 12.44 16.90 1.47
CA GLU A 153 13.59 16.24 2.08
C GLU A 153 13.68 16.51 3.59
N SER A 154 13.42 17.74 4.02
CA SER A 154 13.41 18.09 5.45
C SER A 154 12.31 17.36 6.25
N GLN A 155 11.24 16.93 5.58
CA GLN A 155 10.11 16.21 6.18
C GLN A 155 10.29 14.69 6.17
N THR A 156 11.37 14.16 5.57
CA THR A 156 11.62 12.72 5.43
C THR A 156 11.54 11.99 6.76
N SER A 157 12.06 12.55 7.85
CA SER A 157 12.02 11.90 9.18
C SER A 157 10.59 11.69 9.71
N VAL A 158 9.68 12.63 9.41
CA VAL A 158 8.27 12.53 9.81
C VAL A 158 7.57 11.48 8.96
N ILE A 159 7.86 11.45 7.66
CA ILE A 159 7.33 10.46 6.72
C ILE A 159 7.78 9.05 7.13
N ASP A 160 9.07 8.88 7.42
CA ASP A 160 9.66 7.61 7.85
C ASP A 160 9.03 7.10 9.15
N GLU A 161 8.76 7.98 10.13
CA GLU A 161 8.08 7.60 11.37
C GLU A 161 6.69 7.00 11.11
N HIS A 162 5.90 7.65 10.25
CA HIS A 162 4.57 7.16 9.88
C HIS A 162 4.62 5.89 9.03
N PHE A 163 5.56 5.82 8.09
CA PHE A 163 5.76 4.63 7.25
C PHE A 163 6.16 3.42 8.10
N ASN A 164 7.12 3.60 9.01
CA ASN A 164 7.57 2.53 9.91
C ASN A 164 6.44 2.04 10.84
N ARG A 165 5.57 2.94 11.32
CA ARG A 165 4.37 2.56 12.08
C ARG A 165 3.40 1.73 11.25
N ALA A 166 3.15 2.12 10.00
CA ALA A 166 2.28 1.38 9.10
C ALA A 166 2.85 -0.01 8.81
N GLU A 167 4.15 -0.12 8.51
CA GLU A 167 4.78 -1.41 8.23
C GLU A 167 4.82 -2.31 9.46
N THR A 168 5.13 -1.76 10.64
CA THR A 168 5.06 -2.51 11.91
C THR A 168 3.66 -3.08 12.16
N THR A 169 2.62 -2.27 11.89
CA THR A 169 1.23 -2.69 12.06
C THR A 169 0.88 -3.80 11.07
N LYS A 170 1.29 -3.67 9.80
CA LYS A 170 1.09 -4.69 8.77
C LYS A 170 1.79 -5.99 9.13
N SER A 171 3.07 -5.96 9.51
CA SER A 171 3.80 -7.16 9.96
C SER A 171 3.13 -7.82 11.17
N ARG A 172 2.57 -7.02 12.10
CA ARG A 172 1.83 -7.58 13.24
C ARG A 172 0.54 -8.28 12.81
N ILE A 173 -0.19 -7.72 11.85
CA ILE A 173 -1.38 -8.35 11.27
C ILE A 173 -1.00 -9.68 10.61
N GLU A 174 0.06 -9.71 9.81
CA GLU A 174 0.53 -10.92 9.12
C GLU A 174 0.94 -12.01 10.12
N SER A 175 1.69 -11.66 11.18
CA SER A 175 2.07 -12.60 12.25
C SER A 175 0.84 -13.16 12.97
N LEU A 176 -0.10 -12.31 13.38
CA LEU A 176 -1.33 -12.76 14.05
C LEU A 176 -2.18 -13.65 13.14
N TYR A 177 -2.25 -13.33 11.85
CA TYR A 177 -3.00 -14.13 10.88
C TYR A 177 -2.38 -15.52 10.71
N SER A 178 -1.05 -15.59 10.61
CA SER A 178 -0.32 -16.86 10.55
C SER A 178 -0.47 -17.69 11.83
N GLU A 179 -0.33 -17.08 13.00
CA GLU A 179 -0.53 -17.74 14.30
C GLU A 179 -1.95 -18.27 14.45
N ASN A 180 -2.95 -17.51 14.00
CA ASN A 180 -4.35 -17.93 14.06
C ASN A 180 -4.60 -19.15 13.15
N GLN A 181 -4.08 -19.15 11.93
CA GLN A 181 -4.16 -20.31 11.03
C GLN A 181 -3.49 -21.55 11.64
N GLU A 182 -2.33 -21.40 12.28
CA GLU A 182 -1.65 -22.51 12.94
C GLU A 182 -2.48 -23.05 14.12
N MET A 183 -3.04 -22.15 14.94
CA MET A 183 -3.92 -22.55 16.05
C MET A 183 -5.17 -23.26 15.56
N GLU A 184 -5.81 -22.78 14.49
CA GLU A 184 -6.97 -23.44 13.88
C GLU A 184 -6.62 -24.85 13.40
N SER A 185 -5.48 -25.03 12.74
CA SER A 185 -4.99 -26.34 12.30
C SER A 185 -4.76 -27.28 13.48
N ARG A 186 -4.08 -26.82 14.55
CA ARG A 186 -3.89 -27.61 15.77
C ARG A 186 -5.21 -27.98 16.43
N LEU A 187 -6.21 -27.09 16.41
CA LEU A 187 -7.53 -27.34 16.98
C LEU A 187 -8.27 -28.43 16.19
N VAL A 188 -8.17 -28.42 14.86
CA VAL A 188 -8.71 -29.48 14.00
C VAL A 188 -8.06 -30.83 14.31
N ASP A 189 -6.73 -30.87 14.44
CA ASP A 189 -6.01 -32.11 14.76
C ASP A 189 -6.36 -32.64 16.14
N MET A 190 -6.44 -31.77 17.15
CA MET A 190 -6.89 -32.16 18.50
C MET A 190 -8.32 -32.71 18.50
N LYS A 191 -9.24 -32.10 17.75
CA LYS A 191 -10.62 -32.60 17.60
C LYS A 191 -10.64 -33.98 16.94
N ARG A 192 -9.83 -34.19 15.89
CA ARG A 192 -9.70 -35.48 15.21
C ARG A 192 -9.14 -36.56 16.15
N ASN A 193 -8.07 -36.23 16.88
CA ASN A 193 -7.45 -37.13 17.86
C ASN A 193 -8.42 -37.48 19.00
N ARG A 194 -9.16 -36.50 19.52
CA ARG A 194 -10.17 -36.73 20.56
C ARG A 194 -11.24 -37.71 20.08
N LYS A 195 -11.78 -37.51 18.88
CA LYS A 195 -12.79 -38.41 18.30
C LYS A 195 -12.27 -39.84 18.10
N ALA A 196 -11.01 -39.98 17.65
CA ALA A 196 -10.38 -41.29 17.50
C ALA A 196 -10.16 -41.98 18.86
N MET A 197 -9.72 -41.23 19.86
CA MET A 197 -9.50 -41.73 21.22
C MET A 197 -10.82 -42.14 21.87
N GLU A 198 -11.88 -41.34 21.76
CA GLU A 198 -13.22 -41.65 22.26
C GLU A 198 -13.75 -42.97 21.65
N ALA A 199 -13.53 -43.19 20.35
CA ALA A 199 -13.91 -44.44 19.68
C ALA A 199 -13.13 -45.65 20.25
N GLN A 200 -11.80 -45.53 20.42
CA GLN A 200 -10.98 -46.60 21.01
C GLN A 200 -11.37 -46.89 22.47
N VAL A 201 -11.65 -45.86 23.26
CA VAL A 201 -12.09 -46.01 24.64
C VAL A 201 -13.41 -46.77 24.66
N ARG A 202 -14.38 -46.38 23.82
CA ARG A 202 -15.68 -47.06 23.72
C ARG A 202 -15.53 -48.54 23.36
N GLU A 203 -14.73 -48.85 22.34
CA GLU A 203 -14.47 -50.24 21.94
C GLU A 203 -13.85 -51.06 23.09
N LYS A 204 -12.82 -50.51 23.75
CA LYS A 204 -12.17 -51.17 24.89
C LYS A 204 -13.13 -51.36 26.06
N THR A 205 -14.01 -50.40 26.34
CA THR A 205 -15.02 -50.54 27.40
C THR A 205 -16.01 -51.65 27.09
N THR A 206 -16.55 -51.71 25.86
CA THR A 206 -17.49 -52.77 25.45
C THR A 206 -16.84 -54.15 25.54
N ARG A 207 -15.60 -54.29 25.05
CA ARG A 207 -14.85 -55.55 25.16
C ARG A 207 -14.58 -55.96 26.62
N ASN A 208 -14.34 -54.98 27.50
CA ASN A 208 -14.14 -55.26 28.92
C ASN A 208 -15.43 -55.76 29.58
N GLU A 209 -16.58 -55.18 29.23
CA GLU A 209 -17.90 -55.64 29.68
C GLU A 209 -18.21 -57.05 29.19
N GLU A 210 -17.96 -57.36 27.92
CA GLU A 210 -18.10 -58.72 27.37
C GLU A 210 -17.21 -59.74 28.10
N LEU A 211 -15.95 -59.39 28.33
CA LEU A 211 -15.02 -60.24 29.06
C LEU A 211 -15.49 -60.48 30.51
N LYS A 212 -16.01 -59.44 31.18
CA LYS A 212 -16.60 -59.58 32.53
C LYS A 212 -17.78 -60.54 32.53
N GLN A 213 -18.68 -60.45 31.55
CA GLN A 213 -19.81 -61.37 31.41
C GLN A 213 -19.34 -62.82 31.21
N ARG A 214 -18.40 -63.05 30.29
CA ARG A 214 -17.81 -64.39 30.09
C ARG A 214 -17.12 -64.93 31.33
N LEU A 215 -16.45 -64.08 32.11
CA LEU A 215 -15.81 -64.47 33.37
C LEU A 215 -16.83 -64.95 34.40
N LEU A 216 -17.97 -64.26 34.49
CA LEU A 216 -19.09 -64.66 35.37
C LEU A 216 -19.72 -65.98 34.91
N GLU A 217 -19.93 -66.18 33.61
CA GLU A 217 -20.44 -67.43 33.05
C GLU A 217 -19.49 -68.61 33.29
N LEU A 218 -18.19 -68.40 33.06
CA LEU A 218 -17.17 -69.41 33.32
C LEU A 218 -17.10 -69.78 34.80
N ARG A 219 -17.18 -68.81 35.72
CA ARG A 219 -17.28 -69.10 37.16
C ARG A 219 -18.50 -69.97 37.48
N ARG A 220 -19.68 -69.61 36.98
CA ARG A 220 -20.91 -70.42 37.18
C ARG A 220 -20.76 -71.83 36.62
N ASN A 221 -20.14 -71.98 35.46
CA ASN A 221 -19.87 -73.29 34.87
C ASN A 221 -18.84 -74.08 35.68
N GLN A 222 -17.79 -73.43 36.19
CA GLN A 222 -16.79 -74.04 37.06
C GLN A 222 -17.42 -74.54 38.36
N GLU A 223 -18.29 -73.74 39.00
CA GLU A 223 -19.06 -74.14 40.17
C GLU A 223 -19.96 -75.36 39.89
N ARG A 224 -20.66 -75.38 38.75
CA ARG A 224 -21.47 -76.53 38.33
C ARG A 224 -20.66 -77.79 38.06
N VAL A 225 -19.51 -77.67 37.41
CA VAL A 225 -18.62 -78.81 37.15
C VAL A 225 -18.01 -79.33 38.44
N ALA A 226 -17.61 -78.44 39.36
CA ALA A 226 -17.12 -78.82 40.68
C ALA A 226 -18.18 -79.59 41.47
N ALA A 227 -19.43 -79.11 41.50
CA ALA A 227 -20.55 -79.82 42.14
C ALA A 227 -20.79 -81.21 41.53
N ARG A 228 -20.77 -81.34 40.19
CA ARG A 228 -20.90 -82.63 39.51
C ARG A 228 -19.73 -83.58 39.80
N LEU A 229 -18.52 -83.03 39.97
CA LEU A 229 -17.34 -83.81 40.32
C LEU A 229 -17.46 -84.36 41.75
N GLU A 230 -17.98 -83.56 42.69
CA GLU A 230 -18.28 -84.04 44.05
C GLU A 230 -19.35 -85.13 44.04
N ASP A 231 -20.48 -84.92 43.35
CA ASP A 231 -21.54 -85.95 43.21
C ASP A 231 -21.01 -87.26 42.59
N ALA A 232 -20.12 -87.16 41.59
CA ALA A 232 -19.52 -88.33 40.96
C ALA A 232 -18.53 -89.06 41.89
N LYS A 233 -17.75 -88.32 42.69
CA LYS A 233 -16.90 -88.90 43.73
C LYS A 233 -17.72 -89.59 44.82
N GLU A 234 -18.83 -88.99 45.26
CA GLU A 234 -19.74 -89.62 46.21
C GLU A 234 -20.39 -90.89 45.65
N LYS A 235 -20.75 -90.92 44.37
CA LYS A 235 -21.27 -92.14 43.74
C LYS A 235 -20.19 -93.21 43.56
N GLN A 236 -18.95 -92.82 43.31
CA GLN A 236 -17.82 -93.75 43.19
C GLN A 236 -17.44 -94.35 44.56
N THR A 237 -17.55 -93.59 45.65
CA THR A 237 -17.36 -94.12 47.01
C THR A 237 -18.50 -95.05 47.44
N HIS A 238 -19.72 -94.87 46.93
CA HIS A 238 -20.85 -95.78 47.19
C HIS A 238 -20.92 -96.98 46.22
N GLY A 239 -20.26 -96.93 45.07
CA GLY A 239 -20.25 -98.00 44.05
C GLY A 239 -19.11 -99.02 44.17
N VAL A 240 -18.17 -98.83 45.10
CA VAL A 240 -17.04 -99.75 45.37
C VAL A 240 -17.30 -100.67 46.58
N GLY A 241 -18.52 -100.62 47.14
CA GLY A 241 -19.01 -101.57 48.15
C GLY A 241 -20.01 -102.55 47.57
N VAL A 242 -19.53 -103.55 46.82
CA VAL A 242 -20.22 -104.84 46.59
C VAL A 242 -19.41 -105.91 47.32
#